data_AF-A0A7S3THC9-F1
#
_entry.id   AF-A0A7S3THC9-F1
#
_cell.length_a   1.000
_cell.length_b   1.000
_cell.length_c   1.000
_cell.angle_alpha   90.00
_cell.angle_beta   90.00
_cell.angle_gamma   90.00
#
_symmetry.space_group_name_H-M   'P 1'
#
loop_
_entity.id
_entity.type
_entity.pdbx_description
1 polymer ?
#
loop_
_entity_poly.entity_id
_entity_poly.type
_entity_poly.pdbx_seq_one_letter_code
_entity_poly.pdbx_strand_id
1 'polypeptide(L)'
;RQAVAWLQASIGKELKSSRPANSDWLEKVRLSLEQGTPLLLEDCSEKLPALLAPVLRREFRGSGRKLVLSLDGADVDVMCSKDVKTGMPKLRDGGVLPAELPFRLYLQTRLANPHYGPEIQAHAALLDFSVTEHGLAEALLHIV
;
A
#
# COMPACT_ATOMS: atom_id res chain seq x y z
N ARG A 1 -18.05 2.66 0.99
CA ARG A 1 -17.47 2.38 2.33
C ARG A 1 -17.31 0.89 2.64
N GLN A 2 -18.02 -0.01 1.94
CA GLN A 2 -17.93 -1.46 2.18
C GLN A 2 -16.50 -2.02 2.02
N ALA A 3 -15.74 -1.59 1.00
CA ALA A 3 -14.35 -2.05 0.80
C ALA A 3 -13.42 -1.72 1.98
N VAL A 4 -13.52 -0.51 2.53
CA VAL A 4 -12.72 -0.09 3.70
C VAL A 4 -13.11 -0.89 4.93
N ALA A 5 -14.42 -1.06 5.17
CA ALA A 5 -14.92 -1.86 6.28
C ALA A 5 -14.47 -3.33 6.18
N TRP A 6 -14.47 -3.89 4.96
CA TRP A 6 -13.98 -5.23 4.69
C TRP A 6 -12.47 -5.36 4.95
N LEU A 7 -11.66 -4.40 4.51
CA LEU A 7 -10.22 -4.37 4.80
C LEU A 7 -9.94 -4.28 6.30
N GLN A 8 -10.67 -3.43 7.00
CA GLN A 8 -10.57 -3.28 8.46
C GLN A 8 -10.97 -4.57 9.19
N ALA A 9 -12.01 -5.28 8.72
CA ALA A 9 -12.44 -6.53 9.32
C ALA A 9 -11.47 -7.70 9.03
N SER A 10 -10.89 -7.73 7.83
CA SER A 10 -9.99 -8.79 7.37
C SER A 10 -8.59 -8.68 7.99
N ILE A 11 -8.03 -7.47 8.03
CA ILE A 11 -6.69 -7.22 8.58
C ILE A 11 -6.75 -6.98 10.09
N GLY A 12 -7.83 -6.40 10.59
CA GLY A 12 -8.00 -6.09 12.01
C GLY A 12 -7.23 -4.85 12.47
N LYS A 13 -6.82 -4.84 13.74
CA LYS A 13 -6.26 -3.66 14.43
C LYS A 13 -4.87 -3.23 13.95
N GLU A 14 -4.20 -4.06 13.15
CA GLU A 14 -2.87 -3.78 12.62
C GLU A 14 -2.91 -2.82 11.42
N LEU A 15 -4.08 -2.67 10.79
CA LEU A 15 -4.28 -1.74 9.69
C LEU A 15 -4.27 -0.30 10.21
N LYS A 16 -3.21 0.44 9.87
CA LYS A 16 -3.17 1.89 10.09
C LYS A 16 -3.89 2.58 8.93
N SER A 17 -4.59 3.68 9.21
CA SER A 17 -5.23 4.51 8.18
C SER A 17 -4.66 5.92 8.18
N SER A 18 -4.42 6.49 7.01
CA SER A 18 -4.05 7.89 6.83
C SER A 18 -4.67 8.48 5.57
N ARG A 19 -4.59 9.79 5.40
CA ARG A 19 -5.01 10.49 4.18
C ARG A 19 -3.83 11.27 3.62
N PRO A 20 -3.61 11.29 2.29
CA PRO A 20 -2.55 12.10 1.68
C PRO A 20 -2.69 13.60 1.95
N ALA A 21 -3.88 14.08 2.31
CA ALA A 21 -4.14 15.47 2.66
C ALA A 21 -3.59 15.87 4.06
N ASN A 22 -3.33 14.92 4.94
CA ASN A 22 -2.85 15.20 6.29
C ASN A 22 -1.32 15.36 6.27
N SER A 23 -0.72 16.33 6.95
CA SER A 23 0.73 16.56 6.91
C SER A 23 1.59 15.39 7.41
N ASP A 24 1.07 14.55 8.31
CA ASP A 24 1.75 13.40 8.93
C ASP A 24 1.70 12.11 8.10
N TRP A 25 1.06 12.15 6.92
CA TRP A 25 0.84 10.94 6.10
C TRP A 25 2.15 10.25 5.70
N LEU A 26 3.17 11.03 5.34
CA LEU A 26 4.45 10.52 4.88
C LEU A 26 5.23 9.86 6.03
N GLU A 27 5.18 10.46 7.22
CA GLU A 27 5.77 9.88 8.42
C GLU A 27 5.10 8.55 8.77
N LYS A 28 3.77 8.47 8.65
CA LYS A 28 3.03 7.21 8.82
C LYS A 28 3.43 6.14 7.81
N VAL A 29 3.69 6.51 6.55
CA VAL A 29 4.21 5.60 5.53
C VAL A 29 5.59 5.08 5.92
N ARG A 30 6.51 5.98 6.31
CA ARG A 30 7.86 5.63 6.80
C ARG A 30 7.78 4.65 7.98
N LEU A 31 7.05 5.01 9.02
CA LEU A 31 6.90 4.17 10.23
C LEU A 31 6.29 2.81 9.90
N SER A 32 5.35 2.76 8.97
CA SER A 32 4.71 1.50 8.56
C SER A 32 5.65 0.61 7.76
N LEU A 33 6.52 1.19 6.93
CA LEU A 33 7.60 0.46 6.24
C LEU A 33 8.64 -0.09 7.20
N GLU A 34 9.03 0.69 8.21
CA GLU A 34 10.00 0.29 9.24
C GLU A 34 9.46 -0.81 10.16
N GLN A 35 8.16 -0.78 10.47
CA GLN A 35 7.51 -1.73 11.36
C GLN A 35 6.87 -2.92 10.63
N GLY A 36 6.78 -2.87 9.29
CA GLY A 36 6.08 -3.88 8.51
C GLY A 36 4.56 -3.88 8.69
N THR A 37 3.96 -2.79 9.19
CA THR A 37 2.51 -2.74 9.45
C THR A 37 1.74 -2.37 8.18
N PRO A 38 0.57 -2.99 7.90
CA PRO A 38 -0.25 -2.61 6.77
C PRO A 38 -0.82 -1.20 6.93
N LEU A 39 -0.83 -0.43 5.84
CA LEU A 39 -1.30 0.96 5.80
C LEU A 39 -2.36 1.14 4.70
N LEU A 40 -3.47 1.77 5.05
CA LEU A 40 -4.50 2.24 4.14
C LEU A 40 -4.38 3.76 3.97
N LEU A 41 -4.20 4.20 2.73
CA LEU A 41 -4.37 5.60 2.35
C LEU A 41 -5.79 5.78 1.81
N GLU A 42 -6.61 6.51 2.57
CA GLU A 42 -7.96 6.88 2.19
C GLU A 42 -7.95 8.17 1.36
N ASP A 43 -8.99 8.36 0.56
CA ASP A 43 -9.24 9.59 -0.22
C ASP A 43 -8.10 9.98 -1.15
N CYS A 44 -7.46 9.00 -1.78
CA CYS A 44 -6.46 9.25 -2.81
C CYS A 44 -7.09 9.94 -4.03
N SER A 45 -6.49 11.03 -4.47
CA SER A 45 -6.77 11.66 -5.76
C SER A 45 -6.27 10.80 -6.94
N GLU A 46 -6.67 11.15 -8.16
CA GLU A 46 -6.20 10.47 -9.38
C GLU A 46 -4.67 10.51 -9.53
N LYS A 47 -4.08 11.62 -9.08
CA LYS A 47 -2.63 11.81 -9.01
C LYS A 47 -2.17 11.52 -7.59
N LEU A 48 -1.39 10.46 -7.44
CA LEU A 48 -0.68 10.19 -6.19
C LEU A 48 0.53 11.12 -6.06
N PRO A 49 0.94 11.48 -4.82
CA PRO A 49 2.16 12.23 -4.59
C PRO A 49 3.38 11.49 -5.17
N ALA A 50 4.26 12.22 -5.88
CA ALA A 50 5.50 11.65 -6.45
C ALA A 50 6.41 11.03 -5.38
N LEU A 51 6.27 11.47 -4.12
CA LEU A 51 6.96 10.90 -2.96
C LEU A 51 6.66 9.41 -2.74
N LEU A 52 5.53 8.90 -3.25
CA LEU A 52 5.19 7.46 -3.20
C LEU A 52 5.78 6.65 -4.35
N ALA A 53 6.34 7.30 -5.39
CA ALA A 53 6.86 6.60 -6.56
C ALA A 53 7.88 5.50 -6.21
N PRO A 54 8.84 5.69 -5.29
CA PRO A 54 9.80 4.64 -4.92
C PRO A 54 9.11 3.41 -4.29
N VAL A 55 8.02 3.61 -3.53
CA VAL A 55 7.23 2.52 -2.94
C VAL A 55 6.46 1.77 -4.01
N LEU A 56 5.80 2.49 -4.92
CA LEU A 56 5.01 1.89 -6.00
C LEU A 56 5.90 1.10 -6.96
N ARG A 57 7.04 1.66 -7.33
CA ARG A 57 8.02 1.03 -8.23
C ARG A 57 8.84 -0.06 -7.55
N ARG A 58 8.75 -0.18 -6.22
CA ARG A 58 9.49 -1.16 -5.42
C ARG A 58 11.01 -0.99 -5.58
N GLU A 59 11.47 0.25 -5.56
CA GLU A 59 12.88 0.63 -5.69
C GLU A 59 13.64 0.39 -4.37
N PHE A 60 13.76 -0.88 -3.98
CA PHE A 60 14.50 -1.29 -2.80
C PHE A 60 16.00 -1.40 -3.08
N ARG A 61 16.83 -1.05 -2.10
CA ARG A 61 18.29 -1.17 -2.17
C ARG A 61 18.81 -1.99 -1.01
N GLY A 62 19.59 -3.04 -1.30
CA GLY A 62 20.29 -3.81 -0.27
C GLY A 62 21.45 -3.00 0.32
N SER A 63 21.46 -2.80 1.64
CA SER A 63 22.56 -2.20 2.38
C SER A 63 23.03 -3.16 3.46
N GLY A 64 23.87 -4.12 3.07
CA GLY A 64 24.35 -5.19 3.95
C GLY A 64 23.22 -6.05 4.51
N ARG A 65 22.95 -5.92 5.82
CA ARG A 65 21.89 -6.67 6.54
C ARG A 65 20.53 -5.95 6.56
N LYS A 66 20.44 -4.80 5.91
CA LYS A 66 19.25 -3.94 5.86
C LYS A 66 18.75 -3.80 4.44
N LEU A 67 17.45 -3.62 4.29
CA LEU A 67 16.83 -3.27 3.03
C LEU A 67 16.37 -1.83 3.15
N VAL A 68 16.85 -0.95 2.28
CA VAL A 68 16.61 0.48 2.40
C VAL A 68 15.79 0.96 1.21
N LEU A 69 14.84 1.84 1.46
CA LEU A 69 14.09 2.55 0.44
C LEU A 69 14.15 4.04 0.73
N SER A 70 14.46 4.85 -0.28
CA SER A 70 14.60 6.30 -0.08
C SER A 70 13.26 6.98 -0.36
N LEU A 71 12.70 7.60 0.67
CA LEU A 71 11.50 8.42 0.59
C LEU A 71 11.86 9.85 0.92
N ASP A 72 11.53 10.78 0.02
CA ASP A 72 11.78 12.22 0.21
C ASP A 72 13.26 12.54 0.50
N GLY A 73 14.18 11.85 -0.19
CA GLY A 73 15.62 11.99 0.03
C GLY A 73 16.14 11.37 1.32
N ALA A 74 15.28 10.79 2.16
CA ALA A 74 15.65 10.16 3.41
C ALA A 74 15.54 8.63 3.31
N ASP A 75 16.57 7.94 3.77
CA ASP A 75 16.62 6.49 3.75
C ASP A 75 15.73 5.89 4.86
N VAL A 76 14.91 4.90 4.48
CA VAL A 76 13.99 4.17 5.35
C VAL A 76 14.45 2.72 5.41
N ASP A 77 14.73 2.18 6.60
CA ASP A 77 15.04 0.77 6.79
C ASP A 77 13.75 -0.04 6.73
N VAL A 78 13.54 -0.74 5.62
CA VAL A 78 12.34 -1.53 5.36
C VAL A 78 12.44 -2.88 6.06
N MET A 79 11.42 -3.20 6.86
CA MET A 79 11.34 -4.50 7.51
C MET A 79 11.21 -5.61 6.46
N CYS A 80 12.14 -6.57 6.51
CA CYS A 80 12.16 -7.71 5.61
C CYS A 80 12.57 -8.97 6.36
N SER A 81 12.12 -10.13 5.85
CA SER A 81 12.60 -11.42 6.37
C SER A 81 14.08 -11.57 6.05
N LYS A 82 14.86 -12.00 7.04
CA LYS A 82 16.29 -12.29 6.89
C LYS A 82 16.53 -13.78 6.71
N ASP A 83 17.60 -14.11 6.00
CA ASP A 83 18.09 -15.47 5.89
C ASP A 83 18.73 -15.91 7.21
N VAL A 84 18.32 -17.08 7.70
CA VAL A 84 18.82 -17.64 8.97
C VAL A 84 20.32 -17.91 8.89
N LYS A 85 20.85 -18.24 7.71
CA LYS A 85 22.25 -18.61 7.50
C LYS A 85 23.20 -17.41 7.34
N THR A 86 22.76 -16.35 6.67
CA THR A 86 23.62 -15.20 6.29
C THR A 86 23.26 -13.91 7.02
N GLY A 87 22.06 -13.82 7.62
CA GLY A 87 21.54 -12.60 8.23
C GLY A 87 21.22 -11.49 7.23
N MET A 88 21.29 -11.78 5.92
CA MET A 88 20.99 -10.84 4.83
C MET A 88 19.48 -10.83 4.53
N PRO A 89 18.93 -9.75 3.98
CA PRO A 89 17.56 -9.73 3.46
C PRO A 89 17.35 -10.87 2.46
N LYS A 90 16.24 -11.61 2.58
CA LYS A 90 15.84 -12.59 1.57
C LYS A 90 15.40 -11.85 0.32
N LEU A 91 16.21 -11.89 -0.73
CA LEU A 91 15.91 -11.25 -2.01
C LEU A 91 15.52 -12.30 -3.06
N ARG A 92 14.54 -11.96 -3.89
CA ARG A 92 14.03 -12.64 -5.07
C ARG A 92 14.58 -11.95 -6.33
N ASP A 93 14.57 -12.66 -7.45
CA ASP A 93 14.93 -12.13 -8.78
C ASP A 93 16.34 -11.50 -8.81
N GLY A 94 17.37 -12.27 -8.45
CA GLY A 94 18.77 -11.85 -8.59
C GLY A 94 19.22 -10.74 -7.63
N GLY A 95 18.48 -10.48 -6.54
CA GLY A 95 18.84 -9.47 -5.55
C GLY A 95 18.05 -8.16 -5.66
N VAL A 96 17.03 -8.11 -6.51
CA VAL A 96 16.33 -6.84 -6.80
C VAL A 96 15.15 -6.60 -5.86
N LEU A 97 14.40 -7.65 -5.49
CA LEU A 97 13.18 -7.52 -4.70
C LEU A 97 13.23 -8.37 -3.44
N PRO A 98 12.65 -7.96 -2.31
CA PRO A 98 12.48 -8.85 -1.16
C PRO A 98 11.53 -10.02 -1.49
N ALA A 99 11.84 -11.21 -0.97
CA ALA A 99 11.00 -12.39 -1.11
C ALA A 99 9.68 -12.25 -0.35
N GLU A 100 9.74 -11.68 0.86
CA GLU A 100 8.60 -11.46 1.73
C GLU A 100 8.68 -10.06 2.34
N LEU A 101 7.66 -9.24 2.08
CA LEU A 101 7.45 -7.92 2.68
C LEU A 101 6.23 -7.99 3.61
N PRO A 102 6.40 -7.80 4.93
CA PRO A 102 5.27 -7.73 5.86
C PRO A 102 4.42 -6.47 5.61
N PHE A 103 5.05 -5.38 5.17
CA PHE A 103 4.37 -4.14 4.83
C PHE A 103 3.44 -4.32 3.61
N ARG A 104 2.20 -3.80 3.72
CA ARG A 104 1.23 -3.74 2.63
C ARG A 104 0.63 -2.34 2.55
N LEU A 105 0.62 -1.76 1.35
CA LEU A 105 -0.01 -0.47 1.08
C LEU A 105 -1.32 -0.68 0.33
N TYR A 106 -2.41 -0.18 0.91
CA TYR A 106 -3.73 -0.13 0.29
C TYR A 106 -4.05 1.32 -0.05
N LEU A 107 -4.55 1.55 -1.25
CA LEU A 107 -4.99 2.87 -1.71
C LEU A 107 -6.49 2.81 -1.97
N GLN A 108 -7.21 3.82 -1.50
CA GLN A 108 -8.64 3.91 -1.69
C GLN A 108 -9.00 5.30 -2.22
N THR A 109 -9.80 5.33 -3.29
CA THR A 109 -10.40 6.56 -3.81
C THR A 109 -11.92 6.50 -3.71
N ARG A 110 -12.56 7.67 -3.65
CA ARG A 110 -14.01 7.84 -3.78
C ARG A 110 -14.41 8.48 -5.11
N LEU A 111 -13.45 8.78 -5.96
CA LEU A 111 -13.72 9.40 -7.25
C LEU A 111 -14.50 8.42 -8.14
N ALA A 112 -15.55 8.93 -8.77
CA ALA A 112 -16.27 8.17 -9.79
C ALA A 112 -15.43 8.16 -11.07
N ASN A 113 -15.13 6.97 -11.60
CA ASN A 113 -14.34 6.78 -12.81
C ASN A 113 -12.99 7.54 -12.84
N PRO A 114 -12.06 7.22 -11.90
CA PRO A 114 -10.76 7.90 -11.83
C PRO A 114 -9.87 7.54 -13.01
N HIS A 115 -9.24 8.53 -13.62
CA HIS A 115 -8.27 8.32 -14.70
C HIS A 115 -6.83 8.24 -14.16
N TYR A 116 -6.45 7.04 -13.73
CA TYR A 116 -5.08 6.79 -13.26
C TYR A 116 -4.06 6.78 -14.40
N GLY A 117 -2.93 7.44 -14.18
CA GLY A 117 -1.80 7.41 -15.11
C GLY A 117 -1.17 6.01 -15.25
N PRO A 118 -0.37 5.80 -16.30
CA PRO A 118 0.23 4.49 -16.60
C PRO A 118 1.13 3.95 -15.48
N GLU A 119 1.77 4.83 -14.70
CA GLU A 119 2.58 4.43 -13.54
C GLU A 119 1.77 3.67 -12.50
N ILE A 120 0.58 4.18 -12.14
CA ILE A 120 -0.29 3.54 -11.14
C ILE A 120 -0.85 2.26 -11.73
N GLN A 121 -1.28 2.28 -12.99
CA GLN A 121 -1.84 1.10 -13.66
C GLN A 121 -0.82 -0.03 -13.84
N ALA A 122 0.47 0.29 -14.00
CA ALA A 122 1.54 -0.69 -14.15
C ALA A 122 1.97 -1.31 -12.80
N HIS A 123 1.92 -0.54 -11.71
CA HIS A 123 2.50 -0.95 -10.43
C HIS A 123 1.47 -1.26 -9.34
N ALA A 124 0.20 -0.92 -9.53
CA ALA A 124 -0.89 -1.21 -8.61
C ALA A 124 -1.98 -2.04 -9.30
N ALA A 125 -2.59 -2.94 -8.54
CA ALA A 125 -3.80 -3.63 -8.96
C ALA A 125 -5.01 -2.75 -8.64
N LEU A 126 -5.80 -2.40 -9.66
CA LEU A 126 -7.04 -1.65 -9.49
C LEU A 126 -8.19 -2.63 -9.22
N LEU A 127 -8.94 -2.37 -8.15
CA LEU A 127 -10.14 -3.13 -7.78
C LEU A 127 -11.32 -2.17 -7.74
N ASP A 128 -12.32 -2.42 -8.57
CA ASP A 128 -13.57 -1.67 -8.56
C ASP A 128 -14.57 -2.33 -7.59
N PHE A 129 -15.07 -1.53 -6.64
CA PHE A 129 -16.10 -1.92 -5.67
C PHE A 129 -17.42 -1.16 -5.91
N SER A 130 -17.62 -0.64 -7.12
CA SER A 130 -18.90 -0.07 -7.52
C SER A 130 -20.01 -1.13 -7.42
N VAL A 131 -21.11 -0.76 -6.75
CA VAL A 131 -22.30 -1.59 -6.71
C VAL A 131 -22.91 -1.52 -8.11
N THR A 132 -22.96 -2.64 -8.81
CA THR A 132 -23.66 -2.74 -10.09
C THR A 132 -25.16 -2.50 -9.86
N GLU A 133 -25.89 -1.99 -10.86
CA GLU A 133 -27.35 -1.73 -10.76
C GLU A 133 -28.12 -2.95 -10.24
N HIS A 134 -27.67 -4.15 -10.61
CA HIS A 134 -28.20 -5.41 -10.12
C HIS A 134 -27.97 -5.62 -8.61
N GLY A 135 -26.76 -5.34 -8.10
CA GLY A 135 -26.46 -5.41 -6.68
C GLY A 135 -27.21 -4.36 -5.84
N LEU A 136 -27.56 -3.21 -6.44
CA LEU A 136 -28.39 -2.20 -5.80
C LEU A 136 -29.85 -2.66 -5.68
N ALA A 137 -30.39 -3.31 -6.71
CA ALA A 137 -31.76 -3.85 -6.70
C ALA A 137 -31.93 -4.91 -5.60
N GLU A 138 -30.97 -5.85 -5.48
CA GLU A 138 -30.96 -6.87 -4.41
C GLU A 138 -30.86 -6.24 -3.02
N ALA A 139 -30.03 -5.19 -2.85
CA ALA A 139 -29.88 -4.50 -1.57
C ALA A 139 -31.17 -3.76 -1.14
N LEU A 140 -31.95 -3.24 -2.10
CA LEU A 140 -33.25 -2.61 -1.84
C LEU A 140 -34.34 -3.64 -1.53
N LEU A 141 -34.33 -4.80 -2.20
CA LEU A 141 -35.24 -5.91 -1.94
C LEU A 141 -35.10 -6.49 -0.53
N HIS A 142 -33.90 -6.46 0.05
CA HIS A 142 -33.64 -6.98 1.40
C HIS A 142 -34.02 -6.00 2.53
N ILE A 143 -34.42 -4.77 2.21
CA ILE A 143 -34.82 -3.74 3.20
C ILE A 143 -36.35 -3.67 3.39
N VAL A 144 -37.12 -4.30 2.49
CA VAL A 144 -38.58 -4.42 2.56
C VAL A 144 -38.99 -5.72 3.26
#